data_AF-A0A834EC76-F1
#
_entry.id   AF-A0A834EC76-F1
#
_cell.length_a   1.000
_cell.length_b   1.000
_cell.length_c   1.000
_cell.angle_alpha   90.00
_cell.angle_beta   90.00
_cell.angle_gamma   90.00
#
_symmetry.space_group_name_H-M   'P 1'
#
loop_
_entity.id
_entity.type
_entity.pdbx_description
1 polymer ?
#
loop_
_entity_poly.entity_id
_entity_poly.type
_entity_poly.pdbx_seq_one_letter_code
_entity_poly.pdbx_strand_id
1 'polypeptide(L)'
;MHQEIQGQERLFQGAFLGSETRNVEFKRGGGEYLSLTFKHHLRRYVCAFLNGEGGSLLVGVDDSGLVQGVHCSHREEDRVRLLVDSILQGFKPQVFPDAYTLTFIPVVSANASSTPLKVIRLSVHAPRAQAEPQLYETDQGEVFLRRDGSVQGPLTVHDIQEWCRQKWAAEQSKLEQRVKALTVEKEQLQRQLQQRSPSSCTCCLL
;
A
#
# COMPACT_ATOMS: atom_id res chain seq x y z
N MET A 1 -20.03 5.78 -21.78
CA MET A 1 -19.36 6.82 -20.97
C MET A 1 -20.14 6.96 -19.67
N HIS A 2 -19.67 6.38 -18.58
CA HIS A 2 -20.30 6.56 -17.27
C HIS A 2 -19.51 7.65 -16.53
N GLN A 3 -20.02 8.88 -16.59
CA GLN A 3 -19.58 9.94 -15.69
C GLN A 3 -20.30 9.71 -14.36
N GLU A 4 -19.63 9.07 -13.42
CA GLU A 4 -20.03 9.14 -12.02
C GLU A 4 -19.80 10.58 -11.55
N ILE A 5 -20.90 11.27 -11.23
CA ILE A 5 -20.83 12.51 -10.45
C ILE A 5 -20.50 12.05 -9.02
N GLN A 6 -19.21 11.84 -8.76
CA GLN A 6 -18.72 11.45 -7.44
C GLN A 6 -18.83 12.66 -6.54
N GLY A 7 -19.84 12.68 -5.66
CA GLY A 7 -19.92 13.66 -4.59
C GLY A 7 -18.59 13.68 -3.82
N GLN A 8 -18.06 14.87 -3.55
CA GLN A 8 -16.84 14.99 -2.75
C GLN A 8 -17.04 14.30 -1.40
N GLU A 9 -16.18 13.34 -1.09
CA GLU A 9 -16.15 12.67 0.21
C GLU A 9 -16.04 13.71 1.33
N ARG A 10 -16.88 13.58 2.37
CA ARG A 10 -16.88 14.44 3.56
C ARG A 10 -17.10 13.59 4.80
N LEU A 11 -16.48 13.98 5.90
CA LEU A 11 -16.64 13.33 7.20
C LEU A 11 -17.34 14.26 8.18
N PHE A 12 -17.93 13.70 9.23
CA PHE A 12 -18.55 14.46 10.32
C PHE A 12 -17.71 14.29 11.57
N GLN A 13 -17.50 15.38 12.32
CA GLN A 13 -16.80 15.31 13.59
C GLN A 13 -17.56 14.41 14.56
N GLY A 14 -16.84 13.51 15.25
CA GLY A 14 -17.40 12.50 16.14
C GLY A 14 -17.94 11.25 15.43
N ALA A 15 -17.91 11.19 14.10
CA ALA A 15 -18.22 9.96 13.38
C ALA A 15 -17.17 8.87 13.65
N PHE A 16 -17.60 7.62 13.71
CA PHE A 16 -16.73 6.46 13.93
C PHE A 16 -16.34 5.81 12.60
N LEU A 17 -15.04 5.66 12.34
CA LEU A 17 -14.49 5.08 11.10
C LEU A 17 -14.09 3.60 11.22
N GLY A 18 -14.30 2.98 12.39
CA GLY A 18 -13.83 1.64 12.69
C GLY A 18 -12.61 1.63 13.59
N SER A 19 -11.92 0.50 13.68
CA SER A 19 -10.67 0.36 14.44
C SER A 19 -9.47 0.40 13.51
N GLU A 20 -8.29 0.67 14.07
CA GLU A 20 -7.04 0.44 13.36
C GLU A 20 -6.95 -1.02 12.90
N THR A 21 -6.40 -1.23 11.71
CA THR A 21 -6.24 -2.55 11.12
C THR A 21 -4.82 -2.70 10.59
N ARG A 22 -4.48 -3.86 10.04
CA ARG A 22 -3.17 -4.06 9.40
C ARG A 22 -2.90 -3.05 8.28
N ASN A 23 -3.93 -2.55 7.60
CA ASN A 23 -3.80 -1.66 6.45
C ASN A 23 -4.34 -0.24 6.73
N VAL A 24 -4.74 0.07 7.98
CA VAL A 24 -5.25 1.38 8.36
C VAL A 24 -4.64 1.80 9.68
N GLU A 25 -4.02 2.98 9.70
CA GLU A 25 -3.45 3.60 10.89
C GLU A 25 -4.10 4.96 11.13
N PHE A 26 -4.48 5.23 12.39
CA PHE A 26 -5.07 6.49 12.82
C PHE A 26 -4.07 7.31 13.61
N LYS A 27 -4.08 8.62 13.39
CA LYS A 27 -3.35 9.58 14.22
C LYS A 27 -4.19 10.82 14.45
N ARG A 28 -4.38 11.19 15.71
CA ARG A 28 -5.24 12.33 16.07
C ARG A 28 -4.83 13.64 15.41
N GLY A 29 -3.53 13.91 15.31
CA GLY A 29 -3.01 15.04 14.53
C GLY A 29 -3.21 16.45 15.12
N GLY A 30 -3.51 16.58 16.41
CA GLY A 30 -3.73 17.88 17.06
C GLY A 30 -2.44 18.68 17.33
N GLY A 31 -2.59 19.97 17.62
CA GLY A 31 -1.48 20.88 17.95
C GLY A 31 -0.50 21.08 16.79
N GLU A 32 0.80 21.07 17.06
CA GLU A 32 1.89 21.23 16.07
C GLU A 32 2.25 19.92 15.36
N TYR A 33 1.33 18.95 15.30
CA TYR A 33 1.59 17.64 14.73
C TYR A 33 2.06 17.71 13.26
N LEU A 34 1.41 18.55 12.43
CA LEU A 34 1.73 18.65 11.01
C LEU A 34 3.15 19.18 10.74
N SER A 35 3.66 20.06 11.61
CA SER A 35 5.00 20.65 11.47
C SER A 35 6.11 19.79 12.11
N LEU A 36 5.82 19.12 13.22
CA LEU A 36 6.84 18.43 14.02
C LEU A 36 6.85 16.91 13.82
N THR A 37 5.69 16.27 13.95
CA THR A 37 5.58 14.80 14.12
C THR A 37 5.20 14.09 12.83
N PHE A 38 4.43 14.75 11.96
CA PHE A 38 3.89 14.15 10.75
C PHE A 38 4.97 13.54 9.84
N LYS A 39 6.12 14.22 9.69
CA LYS A 39 7.25 13.72 8.91
C LYS A 39 7.83 12.38 9.41
N HIS A 40 7.77 12.13 10.72
CA HIS A 40 8.26 10.88 11.31
C HIS A 40 7.25 9.75 11.12
N HIS A 41 5.97 10.05 11.32
CA HIS A 41 4.89 9.08 11.06
C HIS A 41 4.80 8.74 9.57
N LEU A 42 4.96 9.74 8.70
CA LEU A 42 5.02 9.52 7.25
C LEU A 42 6.07 8.47 6.90
N ARG A 43 7.33 8.69 7.33
CA ARG A 43 8.43 7.75 7.09
C ARG A 43 8.11 6.34 7.59
N ARG A 44 7.74 6.25 8.87
CA ARG A 44 7.49 4.98 9.55
C ARG A 44 6.36 4.18 8.91
N TYR A 45 5.20 4.80 8.72
CA TYR A 45 4.00 4.09 8.27
C TYR A 45 4.01 3.84 6.76
N VAL A 46 4.47 4.80 5.95
CA VAL A 46 4.54 4.58 4.49
C VAL A 46 5.55 3.51 4.16
N CYS A 47 6.74 3.51 4.78
CA CYS A 47 7.72 2.44 4.59
C CYS A 47 7.14 1.08 4.99
N ALA A 48 6.46 1.01 6.15
CA ALA A 48 5.81 -0.22 6.59
C ALA A 48 4.69 -0.71 5.64
N PHE A 49 3.91 0.20 5.05
CA PHE A 49 2.86 -0.13 4.08
C PHE A 49 3.44 -0.58 2.74
N LEU A 50 4.48 0.10 2.24
CA LEU A 50 5.18 -0.29 1.01
C LEU A 50 5.83 -1.68 1.13
N ASN A 51 6.36 -2.02 2.30
CA ASN A 51 6.93 -3.32 2.61
C ASN A 51 5.90 -4.39 3.00
N GLY A 52 4.63 -4.01 3.02
CA GLY A 52 3.50 -4.87 3.36
C GLY A 52 2.54 -5.01 2.18
N GLU A 53 1.25 -4.89 2.47
CA GLU A 53 0.15 -5.05 1.51
C GLU A 53 -0.44 -3.70 1.10
N GLY A 54 0.32 -2.62 1.24
CA GLY A 54 -0.21 -1.26 1.19
C GLY A 54 -1.02 -0.91 2.44
N GLY A 55 -1.63 0.27 2.44
CA GLY A 55 -2.44 0.74 3.57
C GLY A 55 -2.67 2.25 3.55
N SER A 56 -3.35 2.76 4.57
CA SER A 56 -3.70 4.17 4.69
C SER A 56 -3.35 4.72 6.07
N LEU A 57 -2.68 5.87 6.08
CA LEU A 57 -2.49 6.70 7.27
C LEU A 57 -3.54 7.81 7.26
N LEU A 58 -4.41 7.85 8.26
CA LEU A 58 -5.41 8.91 8.44
C LEU A 58 -5.02 9.79 9.63
N VAL A 59 -4.77 11.07 9.34
CA VAL A 59 -4.48 12.10 10.34
C VAL A 59 -5.73 12.93 10.58
N GLY A 60 -6.14 13.10 11.83
CA GLY A 60 -7.42 13.69 12.23
C GLY A 60 -8.43 12.67 12.76
N VAL A 61 -7.99 11.44 13.01
CA VAL A 61 -8.78 10.35 13.61
C VAL A 61 -8.03 9.88 14.84
N ASP A 62 -8.69 9.79 15.99
CA ASP A 62 -8.04 9.26 17.19
C ASP A 62 -7.94 7.73 17.16
N ASP A 63 -7.20 7.17 18.12
CA ASP A 63 -6.94 5.73 18.21
C ASP A 63 -8.23 4.91 18.46
N SER A 64 -9.30 5.57 18.93
CA SER A 64 -10.63 4.97 19.07
C SER A 64 -11.44 5.02 17.78
N GLY A 65 -10.89 5.55 16.68
CA GLY A 65 -11.55 5.63 15.39
C GLY A 65 -12.53 6.79 15.24
N LEU A 66 -12.57 7.72 16.19
CA LEU A 66 -13.45 8.89 16.12
C LEU A 66 -12.79 10.01 15.31
N VAL A 67 -13.57 10.60 14.40
CA VAL A 67 -13.13 11.73 13.57
C VAL A 67 -13.04 12.98 14.44
N GLN A 68 -11.83 13.49 14.64
CA GLN A 68 -11.57 14.74 15.33
C GLN A 68 -11.36 15.88 14.33
N GLY A 69 -10.72 15.58 13.20
CA GLY A 69 -10.20 16.55 12.24
C GLY A 69 -8.92 17.23 12.72
N VAL A 70 -8.13 17.72 11.77
CA VAL A 70 -7.02 18.63 12.00
C VAL A 70 -7.30 19.96 11.31
N HIS A 71 -6.87 21.06 11.93
CA HIS A 71 -6.89 22.37 11.27
C HIS A 71 -5.93 22.32 10.09
N CYS A 72 -6.49 22.50 8.89
CA CYS A 72 -5.73 22.38 7.64
C CYS A 72 -6.30 23.34 6.60
N SER A 73 -5.73 24.55 6.59
CA SER A 73 -5.92 25.56 5.55
C SER A 73 -5.34 25.08 4.21
N HIS A 74 -5.73 25.74 3.11
CA HIS A 74 -5.17 25.42 1.78
C HIS A 74 -3.64 25.56 1.73
N ARG A 75 -3.07 26.54 2.45
CA ARG A 75 -1.61 26.70 2.57
C ARG A 75 -0.96 25.51 3.27
N GLU A 76 -1.64 24.91 4.25
CA GLU A 76 -1.14 23.72 4.93
C GLU A 76 -1.28 22.48 4.05
N GLU A 77 -2.33 22.36 3.24
CA GLU A 77 -2.42 21.28 2.25
C GLU A 77 -1.22 21.27 1.30
N ASP A 78 -0.86 22.43 0.75
CA ASP A 78 0.28 22.54 -0.17
C ASP A 78 1.60 22.19 0.52
N ARG A 79 1.79 22.64 1.77
CA ARG A 79 2.96 22.26 2.57
C ARG A 79 3.02 20.75 2.82
N VAL A 80 1.88 20.12 3.12
CA VAL A 80 1.79 18.68 3.34
C VAL A 80 2.08 17.92 2.05
N ARG A 81 1.54 18.36 0.90
CA ARG A 81 1.83 17.77 -0.42
C ARG A 81 3.33 17.81 -0.71
N LEU A 82 3.95 18.98 -0.62
CA LEU A 82 5.38 19.16 -0.88
C LEU A 82 6.25 18.32 0.08
N LEU A 83 5.87 18.25 1.37
CA LEU A 83 6.57 17.44 2.35
C LEU A 83 6.48 15.94 2.04
N VAL A 84 5.29 15.46 1.66
CA VAL A 84 5.08 14.06 1.28
C VAL A 84 5.91 13.73 0.05
N ASP A 85 5.82 14.54 -1.00
CA ASP A 85 6.56 14.33 -2.24
C ASP A 85 8.08 14.34 -1.99
N SER A 86 8.56 15.32 -1.22
CA SER A 86 9.99 15.45 -0.87
C SER A 86 10.53 14.23 -0.11
N ILE A 87 9.77 13.71 0.85
CA ILE A 87 10.18 12.54 1.64
C ILE A 87 10.13 11.27 0.79
N LEU A 88 9.03 11.04 0.06
CA LEU A 88 8.85 9.81 -0.72
C LEU A 88 9.80 9.72 -1.93
N GLN A 89 10.21 10.87 -2.50
CA GLN A 89 11.26 10.90 -3.51
C GLN A 89 12.62 10.41 -2.98
N GLY A 90 12.88 10.58 -1.67
CA GLY A 90 14.11 10.13 -1.02
C GLY A 90 14.13 8.64 -0.66
N PHE A 91 13.01 7.94 -0.81
CA PHE A 91 12.93 6.51 -0.51
C PHE A 91 13.72 5.68 -1.54
N LYS A 92 14.14 4.50 -1.12
CA LYS A 92 14.84 3.53 -1.98
C LYS A 92 14.16 2.16 -1.89
N PRO A 93 13.70 1.58 -3.00
CA PRO A 93 13.59 2.17 -4.34
C PRO A 93 12.72 3.42 -4.37
N GLN A 94 12.90 4.25 -5.40
CA GLN A 94 12.14 5.49 -5.54
C GLN A 94 10.63 5.20 -5.61
N VAL A 95 9.86 5.91 -4.78
CA VAL A 95 8.40 5.81 -4.78
C VAL A 95 7.84 6.81 -5.79
N PHE A 96 7.12 6.31 -6.80
CA PHE A 96 6.49 7.15 -7.81
C PHE A 96 5.11 7.65 -7.35
N PRO A 97 4.64 8.81 -7.87
CA PRO A 97 3.34 9.37 -7.47
C PRO A 97 2.12 8.48 -7.74
N ASP A 98 2.21 7.50 -8.64
CA ASP A 98 1.15 6.53 -8.90
C ASP A 98 1.06 5.43 -7.83
N ALA A 99 2.08 5.31 -6.96
CA ALA A 99 2.12 4.35 -5.86
C ALA A 99 1.39 4.84 -4.60
N TYR A 100 0.96 6.10 -4.55
CA TYR A 100 0.20 6.64 -3.42
C TYR A 100 -0.88 7.64 -3.83
N THR A 101 -1.79 7.92 -2.90
CA THR A 101 -2.83 8.94 -3.06
C THR A 101 -2.95 9.73 -1.77
N LEU A 102 -2.76 11.04 -1.87
CA LEU A 102 -2.92 11.99 -0.77
C LEU A 102 -4.23 12.76 -0.95
N THR A 103 -5.15 12.60 0.00
CA THR A 103 -6.47 13.24 -0.01
C THR A 103 -6.72 14.04 1.26
N PHE A 104 -7.39 15.18 1.12
CA PHE A 104 -7.77 16.06 2.22
C PHE A 104 -9.29 16.07 2.31
N ILE A 105 -9.85 15.31 3.24
CA ILE A 105 -11.29 15.09 3.36
C ILE A 105 -11.87 16.13 4.32
N PRO A 106 -12.78 17.02 3.88
CA PRO A 106 -13.40 18.01 4.76
C PRO A 106 -14.15 17.36 5.92
N VAL A 107 -13.99 17.90 7.14
CA VAL A 107 -14.73 17.49 8.34
C VAL A 107 -15.77 18.56 8.67
N VAL A 108 -17.04 18.16 8.65
CA VAL A 108 -18.16 18.99 9.05
C VAL A 108 -18.28 18.95 10.58
N SER A 109 -18.20 20.12 11.20
CA SER A 109 -18.42 20.31 12.64
C SER A 109 -19.62 21.22 12.87
N ALA A 110 -20.35 20.98 13.96
CA ALA A 110 -21.39 21.90 14.44
C ALA A 110 -20.80 23.23 14.95
N ASN A 111 -19.51 23.22 15.31
CA ASN A 111 -18.82 24.40 15.79
C ASN A 111 -18.25 25.18 14.60
N ALA A 112 -18.64 26.45 14.48
CA ALA A 112 -18.06 27.35 13.49
C ALA A 112 -16.61 27.70 13.90
N SER A 113 -15.64 26.90 13.45
CA SER A 113 -14.24 27.27 13.51
C SER A 113 -13.87 28.15 12.30
N SER A 114 -13.00 29.14 12.52
CA SER A 114 -12.48 30.00 11.46
C SER A 114 -11.54 29.25 10.50
N THR A 115 -10.97 28.13 10.96
CA THR A 115 -10.08 27.28 10.17
C THR A 115 -10.77 25.96 9.84
N PRO A 116 -10.77 25.54 8.55
CA PRO A 116 -11.45 24.31 8.15
C PRO A 116 -10.76 23.08 8.74
N LEU A 117 -11.57 22.18 9.29
CA LEU A 117 -11.13 20.87 9.75
C LEU A 117 -11.09 19.88 8.59
N LYS A 118 -10.05 19.06 8.52
CA LYS A 118 -9.89 18.01 7.52
C LYS A 118 -9.31 16.75 8.12
N VAL A 119 -9.56 15.60 7.49
CA VAL A 119 -8.77 14.39 7.69
C VAL A 119 -7.80 14.28 6.52
N ILE A 120 -6.51 14.13 6.82
CA ILE A 120 -5.49 13.89 5.81
C ILE A 120 -5.35 12.38 5.66
N ARG A 121 -5.71 11.85 4.50
CA ARG A 121 -5.57 10.42 4.18
C ARG A 121 -4.47 10.26 3.15
N LEU A 122 -3.39 9.58 3.56
CA LEU A 122 -2.35 9.11 2.66
C LEU A 122 -2.48 7.60 2.48
N SER A 123 -2.88 7.18 1.29
CA SER A 123 -3.04 5.77 0.93
C SER A 123 -1.87 5.33 0.05
N VAL A 124 -1.23 4.22 0.41
CA VAL A 124 -0.15 3.57 -0.32
C VAL A 124 -0.72 2.31 -0.96
N HIS A 125 -0.50 2.17 -2.26
CA HIS A 125 -1.01 1.03 -3.02
C HIS A 125 -0.09 -0.18 -2.83
N ALA A 126 -0.69 -1.38 -2.78
CA ALA A 126 0.08 -2.60 -2.71
C ALA A 126 1.02 -2.72 -3.92
N PRO A 127 2.27 -3.18 -3.74
CA PRO A 127 3.13 -3.51 -4.87
C PRO A 127 2.45 -4.49 -5.82
N ARG A 128 2.66 -4.32 -7.13
CA ARG A 128 2.05 -5.20 -8.14
C ARG A 128 2.43 -6.66 -7.85
N ALA A 129 1.48 -7.58 -7.95
CA ALA A 129 1.63 -8.99 -7.56
C ALA A 129 2.73 -9.79 -8.31
N GLN A 130 3.32 -9.21 -9.35
CA GLN A 130 4.40 -9.79 -10.17
C GLN A 130 5.75 -9.09 -9.96
N ALA A 131 5.83 -8.10 -9.06
CA ALA A 131 7.10 -7.45 -8.74
C ALA A 131 8.00 -8.41 -7.94
N GLU A 132 9.31 -8.29 -8.16
CA GLU A 132 10.29 -8.97 -7.31
C GLU A 132 10.10 -8.54 -5.85
N PRO A 133 10.27 -9.45 -4.86
CA PRO A 133 10.12 -9.06 -3.47
C PRO A 133 11.17 -8.01 -3.15
N GLN A 134 10.82 -6.86 -2.61
CA GLN A 134 11.81 -5.84 -2.30
C GLN A 134 11.43 -5.11 -1.02
N LEU A 135 12.45 -4.58 -0.34
CA LEU A 135 12.27 -3.68 0.79
C LEU A 135 12.51 -2.25 0.34
N TYR A 136 11.61 -1.39 0.79
CA TYR A 136 11.75 0.05 0.78
C TYR A 136 12.44 0.51 2.06
N GLU A 137 13.40 1.40 1.86
CA GLU A 137 14.16 2.15 2.84
C GLU A 137 13.70 3.61 2.77
N THR A 138 13.60 4.27 3.93
CA THR A 138 13.29 5.70 4.00
C THR A 138 14.45 6.56 3.49
N ASP A 139 14.22 7.86 3.33
CA ASP A 139 15.25 8.87 3.06
C ASP A 139 16.34 8.96 4.15
N GLN A 140 16.18 8.25 5.27
CA GLN A 140 17.11 8.21 6.40
C GLN A 140 17.85 6.87 6.54
N GLY A 141 17.67 5.92 5.62
CA GLY A 141 18.31 4.61 5.76
C GLY A 141 17.57 3.62 6.64
N GLU A 142 16.34 3.95 7.05
CA GLU A 142 15.56 3.12 7.97
C GLU A 142 14.60 2.21 7.21
N VAL A 143 14.43 0.98 7.69
CA VAL A 143 13.48 0.01 7.13
C VAL A 143 12.45 -0.36 8.18
N PHE A 144 11.17 -0.31 7.81
CA PHE A 144 10.05 -0.64 8.68
C PHE A 144 9.16 -1.71 8.04
N LEU A 145 8.58 -2.58 8.87
CA LEU A 145 7.62 -3.61 8.44
C LEU A 145 6.31 -3.48 9.20
N ARG A 146 5.20 -3.68 8.48
CA ARG A 146 3.89 -3.84 9.11
C ARG A 146 3.72 -5.29 9.57
N ARG A 147 3.49 -5.47 10.87
CA ARG A 147 3.05 -6.72 11.53
C ARG A 147 1.56 -6.58 11.91
N ASP A 148 0.94 -7.66 12.37
CA ASP A 148 -0.49 -7.72 12.71
C ASP A 148 -0.85 -6.70 13.81
N GLY A 149 -1.18 -5.48 13.40
CA GLY A 149 -1.54 -4.35 14.27
C GLY A 149 -0.37 -3.49 14.77
N SER A 150 0.87 -3.69 14.31
CA SER A 150 2.00 -2.86 14.74
C SER A 150 3.04 -2.64 13.65
N VAL A 151 3.85 -1.58 13.79
CA VAL A 151 5.01 -1.34 12.92
C VAL A 151 6.28 -1.72 13.65
N GLN A 152 7.01 -2.69 13.10
CA GLN A 152 8.34 -3.09 13.52
C GLN A 152 9.40 -2.24 12.80
N GLY A 153 10.35 -1.70 13.56
CA GLY A 153 11.55 -1.06 13.02
C GLY A 153 11.97 0.21 13.79
N PRO A 154 13.10 0.82 13.42
CA PRO A 154 13.96 0.45 12.29
C PRO A 154 14.52 -0.97 12.41
N LEU A 155 14.51 -1.74 11.32
CA LEU A 155 15.04 -3.10 11.32
C LEU A 155 16.55 -3.12 11.46
N THR A 156 17.07 -4.14 12.13
CA THR A 156 18.51 -4.41 12.14
C THR A 156 18.94 -5.05 10.82
N VAL A 157 20.25 -4.97 10.50
CA VAL A 157 20.84 -5.68 9.34
C VAL A 157 20.53 -7.17 9.39
N HIS A 158 20.57 -7.77 10.58
CA HIS A 158 20.24 -9.17 10.77
C HIS A 158 18.78 -9.47 10.39
N ASP A 159 17.82 -8.66 10.84
CA ASP A 159 16.41 -8.82 10.53
C ASP A 159 16.11 -8.64 9.04
N ILE A 160 16.80 -7.70 8.38
CA ILE A 160 16.71 -7.49 6.93
C ILE A 160 17.20 -8.73 6.18
N GLN A 161 18.36 -9.29 6.57
CA GLN A 161 18.90 -10.50 5.94
C GLN A 161 17.97 -11.71 6.13
N GLU A 162 17.42 -11.88 7.32
CA GLU A 162 16.48 -12.96 7.60
C GLU A 162 15.18 -12.80 6.80
N TRP A 163 14.65 -11.58 6.71
CA TRP A 163 13.50 -11.28 5.86
C TRP A 163 13.77 -11.64 4.39
N CYS A 164 14.93 -11.23 3.84
CA CYS A 164 15.30 -11.54 2.46
C CYS A 164 15.37 -13.05 2.22
N ARG A 165 16.02 -13.80 3.12
CA ARG A 165 16.10 -15.26 3.05
C ARG A 165 14.70 -15.90 3.02
N GLN A 166 13.83 -15.52 3.94
CA GLN A 166 12.48 -16.08 4.04
C GLN A 166 11.63 -15.76 2.81
N LYS A 167 11.68 -14.52 2.32
CA LYS A 167 10.92 -14.09 1.14
C LYS A 167 11.36 -14.79 -0.13
N TRP A 168 12.67 -14.90 -0.36
CA TRP A 168 13.18 -15.59 -1.54
C TRP A 168 12.93 -17.09 -1.50
N ALA A 169 13.06 -17.73 -0.34
CA ALA A 169 12.73 -19.14 -0.19
C ALA A 169 11.25 -19.41 -0.52
N ALA A 170 10.34 -18.52 -0.08
CA ALA A 170 8.91 -18.63 -0.40
C ALA A 170 8.62 -18.45 -1.90
N GLU A 171 9.22 -17.44 -2.55
CA GLU A 171 9.04 -17.24 -4.00
C GLU A 171 9.66 -18.38 -4.82
N GLN A 172 10.82 -18.90 -4.41
CA GLN A 172 11.43 -20.06 -5.06
C GLN A 172 10.51 -21.28 -5.01
N SER A 173 9.96 -21.60 -3.83
CA SER A 173 9.01 -22.70 -3.65
C SER A 173 7.75 -22.54 -4.52
N LYS A 174 7.20 -21.32 -4.59
CA LYS A 174 6.05 -21.00 -5.44
C LYS A 174 6.36 -21.16 -6.93
N LEU A 175 7.54 -20.73 -7.38
CA LEU A 175 7.98 -20.91 -8.76
C LEU A 175 8.20 -22.38 -9.11
N GLU A 176 8.81 -23.16 -8.22
CA GLU A 176 9.00 -24.61 -8.39
C GLU A 176 7.65 -25.34 -8.54
N GLN A 177 6.66 -25.00 -7.71
CA GLN A 177 5.30 -25.53 -7.83
C GLN A 177 4.65 -25.14 -9.17
N ARG A 178 4.82 -23.89 -9.62
CA ARG A 178 4.27 -23.43 -10.89
C ARG A 178 4.91 -24.14 -12.08
N VAL A 179 6.23 -24.31 -12.07
CA VAL A 179 6.96 -25.06 -13.10
C VAL A 179 6.49 -26.51 -13.16
N LYS A 180 6.32 -27.16 -12.00
CA LYS A 180 5.81 -28.54 -11.94
C LYS A 180 4.40 -28.66 -12.53
N ALA A 181 3.50 -27.73 -12.19
CA ALA A 181 2.14 -27.72 -12.71
C ALA A 181 2.11 -27.54 -14.24
N LEU A 182 2.86 -26.57 -14.76
CA LEU A 182 2.96 -26.32 -16.20
C LEU A 182 3.61 -27.49 -16.96
N THR A 183 4.55 -28.20 -16.32
CA THR A 183 5.19 -29.38 -16.92
C THR A 183 4.18 -30.52 -17.10
N VAL A 184 3.36 -30.80 -16.08
CA VAL A 184 2.29 -31.81 -16.16
C VAL A 184 1.26 -31.43 -17.23
N GLU A 185 0.83 -30.16 -17.27
CA GLU A 185 -0.12 -29.67 -18.28
C GLU A 185 0.44 -29.82 -19.70
N LYS A 186 1.71 -29.45 -19.92
CA LYS A 186 2.40 -29.63 -21.21
C LYS A 186 2.40 -31.09 -21.64
N GLU A 187 2.74 -32.02 -20.75
CA GLU A 187 2.75 -33.45 -21.05
C GLU A 187 1.35 -33.98 -21.41
N GLN A 188 0.32 -33.52 -20.71
CA GLN A 188 -1.08 -33.88 -21.00
C GLN A 188 -1.50 -33.39 -22.39
N LEU A 189 -1.21 -32.13 -22.73
CA LEU A 189 -1.52 -31.56 -24.04
C LEU A 189 -0.75 -32.27 -25.16
N GLN A 190 0.52 -32.62 -24.95
CA GLN A 190 1.30 -33.38 -25.92
C GLN A 190 0.70 -34.77 -26.18
N ARG A 191 0.24 -35.47 -25.14
CA ARG A 191 -0.47 -36.75 -25.29
C ARG A 191 -1.77 -36.60 -26.06
N GLN A 192 -2.55 -35.55 -25.80
CA GLN A 192 -3.79 -35.27 -26.55
C GLN A 192 -3.53 -35.00 -28.04
N LEU A 193 -2.46 -34.26 -28.36
CA LEU A 193 -2.06 -34.00 -29.75
C LEU A 193 -1.62 -35.28 -30.47
N GLN A 194 -0.84 -36.14 -29.81
CA GLN A 194 -0.44 -37.45 -30.36
C GLN A 194 -1.64 -38.38 -30.60
N GLN A 195 -2.67 -38.31 -29.76
CA GLN A 195 -3.90 -39.09 -29.95
C GLN A 195 -4.81 -38.53 -31.06
N ARG A 196 -4.64 -37.25 -31.45
CA ARG A 196 -5.43 -36.58 -32.49
C ARG A 196 -4.81 -36.63 -33.91
N SER A 197 -3.59 -37.15 -34.09
CA SER A 197 -3.03 -37.34 -35.43
C SER A 197 -3.80 -38.43 -36.19
N PRO A 198 -4.39 -38.14 -37.36
CA PRO A 198 -5.19 -39.11 -38.10
C PRO A 198 -4.31 -40.24 -38.63
N SER A 199 -4.76 -41.48 -38.45
CA SER A 199 -4.27 -42.63 -39.20
C SER A 199 -4.37 -42.32 -40.69
N SER A 200 -3.22 -42.14 -41.34
CA SER A 200 -3.07 -42.11 -42.79
C SER A 200 -3.80 -43.33 -43.39
N CYS A 201 -5.00 -43.11 -43.94
CA CYS A 201 -5.66 -44.09 -44.79
C CYS A 201 -4.84 -44.20 -46.08
N THR A 202 -3.98 -45.21 -46.13
CA THR A 202 -3.32 -45.64 -47.37
C THR A 202 -4.40 -46.22 -48.28
N CYS A 203 -4.97 -45.41 -49.17
CA CYS A 203 -5.80 -45.91 -50.26
C CYS A 203 -4.89 -46.65 -51.25
N CYS A 204 -4.91 -47.99 -51.22
CA CYS A 204 -4.38 -48.81 -52.29
C CYS A 204 -5.17 -48.53 -53.58
N LEU A 205 -4.49 -48.06 -54.63
CA LEU A 205 -5.01 -47.98 -55.98
C LEU A 205 -5.01 -49.39 -56.59
N LEU A 206 -6.20 -49.88 -56.96
CA LEU A 206 -6.42 -51.04 -57.81
C LEU A 206 -6.47 -50.61 -59.28
#